data_AF-A0A2D8EMU6-F1
#
_entry.id   AF-A0A2D8EMU6-F1
#
_cell.length_a   1.000
_cell.length_b   1.000
_cell.length_c   1.000
_cell.angle_alpha   90.00
_cell.angle_beta   90.00
_cell.angle_gamma   90.00
#
_symmetry.space_group_name_H-M   'P 1'
#
loop_
_entity.id
_entity.type
_entity.pdbx_description
1 polymer ?
#
loop_
_entity_poly.entity_id
_entity_poly.type
_entity_poly.pdbx_seq_one_letter_code
_entity_poly.pdbx_strand_id
1 'polypeptide(L)'
;MEEDNNNSFLNADNIYEDVEGESGKNLNLIPDQKINLVGLVQSRFALAEEARDSDETRWLEAYENYRGIYGKRVKFRESEKSRVFVKVTKTKVLAAFGQLVDVLFGTGKFPIGIHETKIPEGEKDNAYLDIQNPQPGLEMSQPEMLPDNIGNQIGGPFDVGYKGDGKVLKPGATFGDGMFDEDEQSLEDKAEDLGILQEGLSANPQTPELSPAQKAARKMEKLIHDQIEESNGSSEMRSALLESALLGTGII
;
A
#
# COMPACT_ATOMS: atom_id res chain seq x y z
N MET A 1 -19.98 43.30 -24.64
CA MET A 1 -20.34 41.91 -24.27
C MET A 1 -19.60 41.66 -22.97
N GLU A 2 -20.19 42.12 -21.86
CA GLU A 2 -19.73 41.77 -20.51
C GLU A 2 -20.33 40.38 -20.27
N GLU A 3 -19.52 39.34 -20.45
CA GLU A 3 -19.93 37.99 -20.09
C GLU A 3 -19.99 37.88 -18.56
N ASP A 4 -21.08 37.27 -18.09
CA ASP A 4 -21.47 37.09 -16.70
C ASP A 4 -20.36 36.42 -15.86
N ASN A 5 -19.47 37.22 -15.28
CA ASN A 5 -18.59 36.83 -14.16
C ASN A 5 -19.38 36.72 -12.85
N ASN A 6 -20.53 36.04 -12.88
CA ASN A 6 -21.32 35.75 -11.70
C ASN A 6 -20.82 34.44 -11.10
N ASN A 7 -19.99 34.55 -10.04
CA ASN A 7 -19.55 33.39 -9.25
C ASN A 7 -20.81 32.66 -8.74
N SER A 8 -21.09 31.51 -9.32
CA SER A 8 -22.30 30.71 -9.09
C SER A 8 -21.90 29.24 -9.03
N PHE A 9 -22.56 28.45 -8.19
CA PHE A 9 -22.28 27.01 -8.01
C PHE A 9 -22.40 26.16 -9.28
N LEU A 10 -22.88 26.75 -10.39
CA LEU A 10 -23.01 26.09 -11.68
C LEU A 10 -21.75 26.20 -12.56
N ASN A 11 -20.86 27.18 -12.30
CA ASN A 11 -19.59 27.36 -13.02
C ASN A 11 -18.43 27.41 -12.03
N ALA A 12 -17.63 26.35 -11.97
CA ALA A 12 -16.55 26.17 -11.00
C ALA A 12 -15.25 26.91 -11.36
N ASP A 13 -15.12 27.40 -12.59
CA ASP A 13 -13.86 27.87 -13.16
C ASP A 13 -13.29 29.13 -12.47
N ASN A 14 -14.12 29.92 -11.77
CA ASN A 14 -13.73 31.19 -11.13
C ASN A 14 -13.93 31.23 -9.60
N ILE A 15 -14.24 30.09 -8.96
CA ILE A 15 -14.57 30.05 -7.51
C ILE A 15 -13.31 30.09 -6.64
N TYR A 16 -12.20 29.59 -7.17
CA TYR A 16 -10.92 29.48 -6.47
C TYR A 16 -9.93 30.49 -7.03
N GLU A 17 -9.55 31.46 -6.20
CA GLU A 17 -8.47 32.40 -6.52
C GLU A 17 -7.18 31.89 -5.89
N ASP A 18 -6.14 31.75 -6.72
CA ASP A 18 -4.81 31.41 -6.25
C ASP A 18 -4.21 32.66 -5.60
N VAL A 19 -4.00 32.60 -4.28
CA VAL A 19 -3.42 33.71 -3.51
C VAL A 19 -1.93 33.42 -3.30
N GLU A 20 -1.07 34.40 -3.57
CA GLU A 20 0.38 34.23 -3.39
C GLU A 20 0.72 34.03 -1.90
N GLY A 21 1.09 32.79 -1.55
CA GLY A 21 1.56 32.38 -0.22
C GLY A 21 1.21 30.93 0.12
N GLU A 22 1.82 30.36 1.16
CA GLU A 22 1.60 28.97 1.62
C GLU A 22 0.16 28.67 2.13
N SER A 23 -0.78 29.63 2.03
CA SER A 23 -2.16 29.52 2.51
C SER A 23 -3.18 28.93 1.52
N GLY A 24 -2.75 28.47 0.35
CA GLY A 24 -3.64 27.78 -0.60
C GLY A 24 -4.69 28.69 -1.26
N LYS A 25 -5.74 28.08 -1.83
CA LYS A 25 -6.74 28.76 -2.66
C LYS A 25 -7.85 29.40 -1.83
N ASN A 26 -8.20 30.67 -2.10
CA ASN A 26 -9.29 31.36 -1.42
C ASN A 26 -10.61 31.26 -2.19
N LEU A 27 -11.71 31.17 -1.45
CA LEU A 27 -13.07 31.02 -1.99
C LEU A 27 -13.78 32.38 -2.09
N ASN A 28 -13.84 32.95 -3.30
CA ASN A 28 -14.49 34.24 -3.53
C ASN A 28 -15.96 34.08 -3.93
N LEU A 29 -16.81 33.74 -2.96
CA LEU A 29 -18.27 33.67 -3.15
C LEU A 29 -18.97 34.98 -2.82
N ILE A 30 -20.10 35.21 -3.49
CA ILE A 30 -21.08 36.26 -3.15
C ILE A 30 -21.53 36.06 -1.69
N PRO A 31 -21.68 37.11 -0.86
CA PRO A 31 -22.01 36.98 0.56
C PRO A 31 -23.26 36.13 0.83
N ASP A 32 -24.30 36.24 0.01
CA ASP A 32 -25.52 35.42 0.13
C ASP A 32 -25.27 33.92 -0.10
N GLN A 33 -24.36 33.57 -1.02
CA GLN A 33 -23.97 32.19 -1.27
C GLN A 33 -23.13 31.61 -0.14
N LYS A 34 -22.26 32.42 0.49
CA LYS A 34 -21.53 32.03 1.70
C LYS A 34 -22.50 31.71 2.84
N ILE A 35 -23.51 32.56 3.05
CA ILE A 35 -24.53 32.36 4.10
C ILE A 35 -25.34 31.09 3.84
N ASN A 36 -25.76 30.86 2.59
CA ASN A 36 -26.51 29.65 2.22
C ASN A 36 -25.69 28.37 2.39
N LEU A 37 -24.40 28.40 2.01
CA LEU A 37 -23.50 27.26 2.21
C LEU A 37 -23.30 26.95 3.70
N VAL A 38 -23.07 27.98 4.52
CA VAL A 38 -22.94 27.84 5.97
C VAL A 38 -24.22 27.26 6.57
N GLY A 39 -25.39 27.74 6.15
CA GLY A 39 -26.68 27.21 6.59
C GLY A 39 -26.88 25.74 6.21
N LEU A 40 -26.48 25.34 5.01
CA LEU A 40 -26.53 23.94 4.56
C LEU A 40 -25.58 23.06 5.37
N VAL A 41 -24.34 23.49 5.58
CA VAL A 41 -23.35 22.75 6.38
C VAL A 41 -23.83 22.60 7.83
N GLN A 42 -24.33 23.67 8.45
CA GLN A 42 -24.88 23.62 9.80
C GLN A 42 -26.11 22.71 9.89
N SER A 43 -27.02 22.76 8.91
CA SER A 43 -28.18 21.89 8.85
C SER A 43 -27.78 20.42 8.72
N ARG A 44 -26.82 20.11 7.83
CA ARG A 44 -26.30 18.74 7.65
C ARG A 44 -25.57 18.24 8.89
N PHE A 45 -24.81 19.11 9.55
CA PHE A 45 -24.12 18.80 10.80
C PHE A 45 -25.12 18.49 11.92
N ALA A 46 -26.14 19.32 12.10
CA ALA A 46 -27.17 19.09 13.12
C ALA A 46 -27.95 17.78 12.89
N LEU A 47 -28.30 17.48 11.64
CA LEU A 47 -28.94 16.20 11.28
C LEU A 47 -28.04 15.00 11.56
N ALA A 48 -26.74 15.12 11.27
CA ALA A 48 -25.77 14.06 11.55
C ALA A 48 -25.55 13.87 13.06
N GLU A 49 -25.51 14.95 13.83
CA GLU A 49 -25.40 14.93 15.29
C GLU A 49 -26.61 14.25 15.94
N GLU A 50 -27.83 14.62 15.53
CA GLU A 50 -29.06 14.00 16.03
C GLU A 50 -29.13 12.50 15.69
N ALA A 51 -28.72 12.12 14.48
CA ALA A 51 -28.65 10.71 14.10
C ALA A 51 -27.64 9.92 14.94
N ARG A 52 -26.52 10.55 15.33
CA ARG A 52 -25.43 9.91 16.11
C ARG A 52 -25.76 9.76 17.60
N ASP A 53 -26.65 10.55 18.16
CA ASP A 53 -26.98 10.54 19.60
C ASP A 53 -27.43 9.14 20.11
N SER A 54 -28.20 8.43 19.29
CA SER A 54 -28.63 7.06 19.60
C SER A 54 -27.46 6.06 19.66
N ASP A 55 -26.48 6.21 18.77
CA ASP A 55 -25.29 5.37 18.71
C ASP A 55 -24.31 5.72 19.84
N GLU A 56 -24.11 7.02 20.11
CA GLU A 56 -23.28 7.48 21.24
C GLU A 56 -23.81 7.00 22.59
N THR A 57 -25.13 7.06 22.78
CA THR A 57 -25.76 6.56 24.01
C THR A 57 -25.48 5.08 24.21
N ARG A 58 -25.53 4.29 23.13
CA ARG A 58 -25.18 2.86 23.12
C ARG A 58 -23.69 2.62 23.38
N TRP A 59 -22.82 3.42 22.76
CA TRP A 59 -21.36 3.35 22.95
C TRP A 59 -20.95 3.64 24.39
N LEU A 60 -21.54 4.67 25.01
CA LEU A 60 -21.30 5.02 26.40
C LEU A 60 -21.70 3.87 27.33
N GLU A 61 -22.88 3.28 27.12
CA GLU A 61 -23.34 2.13 27.90
C GLU A 61 -22.41 0.91 27.74
N ALA A 62 -21.99 0.60 26.50
CA ALA A 62 -21.06 -0.48 26.22
C ALA A 62 -19.70 -0.27 26.90
N TYR A 63 -19.18 0.97 26.86
CA TYR A 63 -17.93 1.33 27.52
C TYR A 63 -18.00 1.24 29.05
N GLU A 64 -19.08 1.75 29.64
CA GLU A 64 -19.38 1.64 31.07
C GLU A 64 -19.44 0.16 31.49
N ASN A 65 -20.16 -0.67 30.73
CA ASN A 65 -20.27 -2.11 30.94
C ASN A 65 -18.92 -2.83 30.83
N TYR A 66 -18.07 -2.46 29.87
CA TYR A 66 -16.74 -3.04 29.70
C TYR A 66 -15.80 -2.67 30.85
N ARG A 67 -15.85 -1.42 31.32
CA ARG A 67 -15.07 -0.96 32.49
C ARG A 67 -15.65 -1.46 33.81
N GLY A 68 -16.92 -1.85 33.84
CA GLY A 68 -17.67 -2.20 35.05
C GLY A 68 -18.01 -0.96 35.90
N ILE A 69 -18.24 0.18 35.25
CA ILE A 69 -18.63 1.45 35.87
C ILE A 69 -20.13 1.61 35.66
N TYR A 70 -20.83 2.14 36.66
CA TYR A 70 -22.23 2.48 36.50
C TYR A 70 -22.40 3.82 35.81
N GLY A 71 -23.31 3.86 34.84
CA GLY A 71 -23.70 5.12 34.23
C GLY A 71 -24.30 6.07 35.23
N LYS A 72 -24.02 7.36 35.05
CA LYS A 72 -24.55 8.44 35.91
C LYS A 72 -26.08 8.45 35.99
N ARG A 73 -26.74 7.83 35.01
CA ARG A 73 -28.21 7.67 34.92
C ARG A 73 -28.77 6.60 35.86
N VAL A 74 -27.96 5.63 36.30
CA VAL A 74 -28.42 4.51 37.13
C VAL A 74 -28.28 4.88 38.61
N LYS A 75 -29.42 5.08 39.28
CA LYS A 75 -29.47 5.29 40.74
C LYS A 75 -29.90 4.00 41.43
N PHE A 76 -29.02 3.43 42.26
CA PHE A 76 -29.33 2.22 43.01
C PHE A 76 -30.28 2.48 44.16
N ARG A 77 -31.29 1.63 44.32
CA ARG A 77 -31.95 1.43 45.62
C ARG A 77 -31.03 0.63 46.54
N GLU A 78 -31.19 0.77 47.85
CA GLU A 78 -30.32 0.11 48.84
C GLU A 78 -30.33 -1.42 48.72
N SER A 79 -31.42 -2.00 48.22
CA SER A 79 -31.56 -3.44 47.92
C SER A 79 -30.74 -3.92 46.73
N GLU A 80 -30.36 -3.04 45.80
CA GLU A 80 -29.71 -3.39 44.53
C GLU A 80 -28.19 -3.13 44.53
N LYS A 81 -27.69 -2.41 45.54
CA LYS A 81 -26.25 -2.11 45.72
C LYS A 81 -25.37 -3.35 45.88
N SER A 82 -25.94 -4.52 46.21
CA SER A 82 -25.21 -5.76 46.53
C SER A 82 -24.94 -6.68 45.34
N ARG A 83 -25.42 -6.37 44.12
CA ARG A 83 -25.03 -7.14 42.93
C ARG A 83 -23.61 -6.75 42.52
N VAL A 84 -22.64 -7.59 42.88
CA VAL A 84 -21.26 -7.49 42.40
C VAL A 84 -21.26 -7.75 40.90
N PHE A 85 -21.11 -6.71 40.08
CA PHE A 85 -20.91 -6.88 38.65
C PHE A 85 -19.49 -7.41 38.42
N VAL A 86 -19.39 -8.70 38.13
CA VAL A 86 -18.18 -9.30 37.60
C VAL A 86 -17.98 -8.72 36.20
N LYS A 87 -16.75 -8.30 35.87
CA LYS A 87 -16.35 -7.77 34.55
C LYS A 87 -16.38 -8.87 33.44
N VAL A 88 -17.51 -9.56 33.32
CA VAL A 88 -17.72 -10.67 32.37
C VAL A 88 -17.71 -10.16 30.93
N THR A 89 -18.15 -8.92 30.71
CA THR A 89 -18.09 -8.22 29.42
C THR A 89 -16.66 -8.04 28.94
N LYS A 90 -15.73 -7.67 29.83
CA LYS A 90 -14.32 -7.48 29.48
C LYS A 90 -13.69 -8.76 28.90
N THR A 91 -13.93 -9.90 29.53
CA THR A 91 -13.36 -11.18 29.05
C THR A 91 -13.98 -11.62 27.73
N LYS A 92 -15.30 -11.40 27.53
CA LYS A 92 -15.97 -11.67 26.25
C LYS A 92 -15.43 -10.80 25.11
N VAL A 93 -15.25 -9.50 25.35
CA VAL A 93 -14.71 -8.56 24.36
C VAL A 93 -13.27 -8.93 23.98
N LEU A 94 -12.41 -9.21 24.97
CA LEU A 94 -11.03 -9.65 24.68
C LEU A 94 -10.97 -10.98 23.92
N ALA A 95 -11.85 -11.92 24.25
CA ALA A 95 -11.92 -13.20 23.54
C ALA A 95 -12.38 -13.03 22.08
N ALA A 96 -13.41 -12.20 21.85
CA ALA A 96 -13.89 -11.89 20.50
C ALA A 96 -12.84 -11.13 19.68
N PHE A 97 -12.19 -10.13 20.29
CA PHE A 97 -11.08 -9.40 19.69
C PHE A 97 -9.92 -10.34 19.30
N GLY A 98 -9.52 -11.23 20.21
CA GLY A 98 -8.48 -12.23 19.93
C GLY A 98 -8.83 -13.11 18.74
N GLN A 99 -10.05 -13.64 18.69
CA GLN A 99 -10.52 -14.46 17.56
C GLN A 99 -10.53 -13.69 16.23
N LEU A 100 -10.96 -12.42 16.24
CA LEU A 100 -10.95 -11.58 15.03
C LEU A 100 -9.53 -11.31 14.54
N VAL A 101 -8.61 -11.00 15.45
CA VAL A 101 -7.19 -10.77 15.12
C VAL A 101 -6.55 -12.05 14.59
N ASP A 102 -6.82 -13.19 15.21
CA ASP A 102 -6.27 -14.47 14.77
C ASP A 102 -6.76 -14.86 13.36
N VAL A 103 -8.02 -14.56 13.03
CA VAL A 103 -8.58 -14.83 11.68
C VAL A 103 -8.01 -13.87 10.63
N LEU A 104 -7.89 -12.58 10.95
CA LEU A 104 -7.44 -11.56 9.99
C LEU A 104 -5.92 -11.49 9.83
N PHE A 105 -5.16 -11.75 10.89
CA PHE A 105 -3.70 -11.62 10.93
C PHE A 105 -2.98 -12.94 11.27
N GLY A 106 -3.65 -14.09 11.10
CA GLY A 106 -3.11 -15.40 11.48
C GLY A 106 -1.79 -15.79 10.81
N THR A 107 -1.47 -15.20 9.66
CA THR A 107 -0.21 -15.43 8.92
C THR A 107 0.92 -14.48 9.33
N GLY A 108 0.67 -13.55 10.26
CA GLY A 108 1.63 -12.54 10.70
C GLY A 108 1.88 -11.42 9.68
N LYS A 109 1.25 -11.47 8.51
CA LYS A 109 1.30 -10.45 7.45
C LYS A 109 -0.06 -9.82 7.23
N PHE A 110 -0.08 -8.66 6.59
CA PHE A 110 -1.32 -8.02 6.19
C PHE A 110 -2.07 -8.91 5.17
N PRO A 111 -3.39 -9.15 5.31
CA PRO A 111 -4.13 -10.09 4.47
C PRO A 111 -4.51 -9.49 3.09
N ILE A 112 -3.52 -9.00 2.34
CA ILE A 112 -3.69 -8.55 0.95
C ILE A 112 -2.83 -9.43 0.05
N GLY A 113 -3.41 -9.90 -1.05
CA GLY A 113 -2.71 -10.51 -2.17
C GLY A 113 -3.07 -9.78 -3.46
N ILE A 114 -2.07 -9.49 -4.29
CA ILE A 114 -2.26 -8.84 -5.59
C ILE A 114 -1.98 -9.90 -6.67
N HIS A 115 -2.86 -9.98 -7.65
CA HIS A 115 -2.74 -10.91 -8.77
C HIS A 115 -2.72 -10.14 -10.08
N GLU A 116 -2.07 -10.70 -11.10
CA GLU A 116 -2.12 -10.11 -12.44
C GLU A 116 -3.57 -10.00 -12.95
N THR A 117 -3.83 -8.94 -13.71
CA THR A 117 -5.08 -8.79 -14.44
C THR A 117 -5.15 -9.81 -15.57
N LYS A 118 -6.34 -10.38 -15.82
CA LYS A 118 -6.55 -11.41 -16.87
C LYS A 118 -6.22 -10.94 -18.28
N ILE A 119 -6.27 -9.64 -18.53
CA ILE A 119 -5.86 -9.00 -19.77
C ILE A 119 -4.99 -7.83 -19.31
N PRO A 120 -3.66 -7.88 -19.50
CA PRO A 120 -2.81 -6.80 -19.05
C PRO A 120 -2.97 -5.60 -19.97
N GLU A 121 -3.35 -4.45 -19.39
CA GLU A 121 -3.32 -3.16 -20.07
C GLU A 121 -1.97 -2.49 -19.78
N GLY A 122 -1.18 -2.24 -20.83
CA GLY A 122 0.09 -1.51 -20.72
C GLY A 122 1.33 -2.37 -20.46
N GLU A 123 1.19 -3.65 -20.12
CA GLU A 123 2.31 -4.58 -19.91
C GLU A 123 2.11 -5.90 -20.67
N LYS A 124 3.19 -6.57 -21.07
CA LYS A 124 3.16 -7.75 -21.95
C LYS A 124 2.69 -8.99 -21.18
N ASP A 125 1.83 -9.80 -21.79
CA ASP A 125 1.21 -10.98 -21.15
C ASP A 125 2.22 -12.12 -20.95
N ASN A 126 2.96 -12.47 -22.00
CA ASN A 126 4.06 -13.44 -21.96
C ASN A 126 5.25 -12.91 -22.76
N ALA A 127 6.45 -13.04 -22.19
CA ALA A 127 7.70 -12.69 -22.83
C ALA A 127 8.71 -13.84 -22.70
N TYR A 128 9.46 -14.10 -23.77
CA TYR A 128 10.58 -15.04 -23.74
C TYR A 128 11.89 -14.35 -24.14
N LEU A 129 13.02 -14.94 -23.73
CA LEU A 129 14.35 -14.48 -24.09
C LEU A 129 14.73 -15.03 -25.46
N ASP A 130 14.87 -14.16 -26.48
CA ASP A 130 15.41 -14.58 -27.77
C ASP A 130 16.94 -14.58 -27.74
N ILE A 131 17.52 -15.73 -27.41
CA ILE A 131 18.98 -15.96 -27.39
C ILE A 131 19.55 -16.00 -28.83
N GLN A 132 18.72 -16.09 -29.86
CA GLN A 132 19.16 -16.29 -31.25
C GLN A 132 19.21 -15.00 -32.07
N ASN A 133 18.62 -13.90 -31.61
CA ASN A 133 18.62 -12.65 -32.36
C ASN A 133 18.98 -11.43 -31.49
N PRO A 134 20.26 -11.25 -31.10
CA PRO A 134 20.73 -9.95 -30.65
C PRO A 134 20.77 -9.04 -31.88
N GLN A 135 19.80 -8.14 -32.04
CA GLN A 135 19.97 -7.00 -32.95
C GLN A 135 20.37 -5.75 -32.14
N PRO A 136 21.67 -5.57 -31.83
CA PRO A 136 22.22 -4.24 -31.65
C PRO A 136 22.27 -3.56 -33.02
N GLY A 137 21.84 -2.30 -33.08
CA GLY A 137 21.78 -1.49 -34.30
C GLY A 137 23.07 -1.56 -35.12
N LEU A 138 22.90 -1.72 -36.43
CA LEU A 138 23.91 -2.05 -37.44
C LEU A 138 25.04 -1.03 -37.67
N GLU A 139 25.23 -0.03 -36.81
CA GLU A 139 26.30 0.96 -36.99
C GLU A 139 26.94 1.40 -35.66
N MET A 140 27.91 0.62 -35.17
CA MET A 140 29.12 1.07 -34.45
C MET A 140 30.03 -0.14 -34.21
N SER A 141 31.25 -0.07 -34.74
CA SER A 141 32.47 -0.88 -34.50
C SER A 141 32.35 -2.30 -33.91
N GLN A 142 32.81 -3.28 -34.69
CA GLN A 142 33.41 -4.58 -34.33
C GLN A 142 32.91 -5.29 -33.05
N PRO A 143 32.42 -6.54 -33.15
CA PRO A 143 32.08 -7.31 -31.97
C PRO A 143 33.37 -7.59 -31.18
N GLU A 144 33.52 -6.95 -30.02
CA GLU A 144 34.22 -7.61 -28.94
C GLU A 144 33.48 -8.92 -28.71
N MET A 145 34.20 -10.01 -28.96
CA MET A 145 33.78 -11.39 -28.79
C MET A 145 32.91 -11.50 -27.54
N LEU A 146 31.59 -11.67 -27.72
CA LEU A 146 30.76 -12.19 -26.66
C LEU A 146 31.39 -13.53 -26.26
N PRO A 147 31.74 -13.74 -24.98
CA PRO A 147 32.34 -14.99 -24.58
C PRO A 147 31.33 -16.12 -24.83
N ASP A 148 31.72 -17.07 -25.68
CA ASP A 148 31.12 -18.40 -25.85
C ASP A 148 31.14 -19.13 -24.49
N ASN A 149 30.27 -18.75 -23.55
CA ASN A 149 30.06 -19.48 -22.30
C ASN A 149 28.89 -18.93 -21.48
N ILE A 150 27.68 -19.02 -22.03
CA ILE A 150 26.46 -19.03 -21.20
C ILE A 150 26.35 -20.46 -20.63
N GLY A 151 27.26 -20.83 -19.72
CA GLY A 151 27.27 -22.18 -19.12
C GLY A 151 28.54 -22.57 -18.37
N ASN A 152 29.73 -22.09 -18.75
CA ASN A 152 30.93 -22.24 -17.93
C ASN A 152 31.46 -20.88 -17.50
N GLN A 153 31.40 -20.63 -16.20
CA GLN A 153 32.04 -19.50 -15.55
C GLN A 153 33.54 -19.49 -15.91
N ILE A 154 33.96 -18.58 -16.78
CA ILE A 154 35.38 -18.20 -16.86
C ILE A 154 35.61 -17.29 -15.67
N GLY A 155 35.98 -17.91 -14.54
CA GLY A 155 36.11 -17.23 -13.25
C GLY A 155 35.38 -17.99 -12.15
N GLY A 156 35.82 -19.21 -11.85
CA GLY A 156 35.36 -19.88 -10.63
C GLY A 156 35.84 -19.14 -9.37
N PRO A 157 35.36 -19.52 -8.17
CA PRO A 157 35.73 -18.90 -6.88
C PRO A 157 37.24 -18.88 -6.54
N PHE A 158 38.08 -19.41 -7.43
CA PHE A 158 39.51 -19.60 -7.29
C PHE A 158 40.33 -18.83 -8.35
N ASP A 159 39.71 -18.09 -9.26
CA ASP A 159 40.39 -17.35 -10.34
C ASP A 159 40.85 -15.95 -9.88
N VAL A 160 41.67 -15.91 -8.82
CA VAL A 160 42.28 -14.68 -8.29
C VAL A 160 43.71 -14.52 -8.85
N GLY A 161 43.95 -13.42 -9.55
CA GLY A 161 45.25 -13.11 -10.15
C GLY A 161 46.20 -12.35 -9.22
N TYR A 162 47.48 -12.32 -9.56
CA TYR A 162 48.47 -11.50 -8.86
C TYR A 162 48.45 -10.04 -9.34
N LYS A 163 49.08 -9.12 -8.58
CA LYS A 163 49.09 -7.68 -8.90
C LYS A 163 49.76 -7.43 -10.26
N GLY A 164 48.95 -7.13 -11.28
CA GLY A 164 49.37 -6.93 -12.67
C GLY A 164 48.63 -7.79 -13.71
N ASP A 165 47.83 -8.77 -13.27
CA ASP A 165 47.08 -9.69 -14.15
C ASP A 165 45.63 -9.22 -14.44
N GLY A 166 45.28 -7.98 -14.09
CA GLY A 166 43.93 -7.41 -14.28
C GLY A 166 42.83 -8.01 -13.40
N LYS A 167 43.01 -9.24 -12.89
CA LYS A 167 42.09 -9.95 -11.98
C LYS A 167 42.37 -9.64 -10.50
N VAL A 168 42.37 -8.34 -10.16
CA VAL A 168 42.54 -7.89 -8.77
C VAL A 168 41.20 -7.68 -8.09
N LEU A 169 41.04 -8.21 -6.88
CA LEU A 169 39.85 -7.99 -6.06
C LEU A 169 39.75 -6.51 -5.66
N LYS A 170 38.55 -5.93 -5.77
CA LYS A 170 38.27 -4.59 -5.26
C LYS A 170 38.38 -4.59 -3.72
N PRO A 171 38.78 -3.47 -3.09
CA PRO A 171 38.89 -3.40 -1.63
C PRO A 171 37.55 -3.75 -0.95
N GLY A 172 37.51 -4.81 -0.15
CA GLY A 172 36.29 -5.26 0.56
C GLY A 172 35.68 -6.59 0.10
N ALA A 173 36.11 -7.14 -1.04
CA ALA A 173 35.64 -8.43 -1.55
C ALA A 173 36.19 -9.61 -0.73
N THR A 174 35.32 -10.36 -0.03
CA THR A 174 35.65 -11.66 0.59
C THR A 174 34.80 -12.79 -0.01
N PHE A 175 35.20 -14.04 0.28
CA PHE A 175 34.79 -15.32 -0.34
C PHE A 175 33.28 -15.60 -0.55
N GLY A 176 32.37 -14.73 -0.10
CA GLY A 176 30.93 -14.92 -0.21
C GLY A 176 30.19 -13.97 -1.14
N ASP A 177 30.71 -12.76 -1.41
CA ASP A 177 29.89 -11.69 -2.02
C ASP A 177 30.65 -10.73 -2.95
N GLY A 178 31.97 -10.89 -3.07
CA GLY A 178 32.82 -9.87 -3.67
C GLY A 178 32.96 -9.88 -5.19
N MET A 179 32.21 -10.72 -5.91
CA MET A 179 32.31 -10.88 -7.37
C MET A 179 30.99 -10.64 -8.11
N PHE A 180 29.96 -10.23 -7.37
CA PHE A 180 28.73 -9.74 -7.95
C PHE A 180 28.88 -8.21 -8.07
N ASP A 181 28.67 -7.69 -9.27
CA ASP A 181 28.48 -6.25 -9.44
C ASP A 181 27.42 -5.76 -8.45
N GLU A 182 27.60 -4.54 -7.93
CA GLU A 182 26.72 -3.89 -6.94
C GLU A 182 25.25 -3.72 -7.39
N ASP A 183 24.92 -4.19 -8.59
CA ASP A 183 23.57 -4.24 -9.13
C ASP A 183 22.96 -5.61 -8.83
N GLU A 184 22.24 -5.73 -7.71
CA GLU A 184 21.22 -6.77 -7.47
C GLU A 184 20.05 -6.71 -8.48
N GLN A 185 20.29 -6.25 -9.71
CA GLN A 185 19.36 -6.39 -10.80
C GLN A 185 19.39 -7.85 -11.25
N SER A 186 18.24 -8.51 -11.19
CA SER A 186 18.13 -9.89 -11.63
C SER A 186 18.56 -9.98 -13.11
N LEU A 187 19.09 -11.12 -13.57
CA LEU A 187 19.43 -11.34 -14.98
C LEU A 187 18.28 -10.95 -15.92
N GLU A 188 17.04 -11.06 -15.45
CA GLU A 188 15.85 -10.63 -16.18
C GLU A 188 15.65 -9.10 -16.24
N ASP A 189 16.03 -8.33 -15.20
CA ASP A 189 15.97 -6.85 -15.24
C ASP A 189 16.98 -6.30 -16.26
N LYS A 190 18.16 -6.93 -16.35
CA LYS A 190 19.15 -6.62 -17.41
C LYS A 190 18.61 -7.00 -18.80
N ALA A 191 17.83 -8.08 -18.92
CA ALA A 191 17.23 -8.48 -20.19
C ALA A 191 16.06 -7.57 -20.64
N GLU A 192 15.29 -7.02 -19.69
CA GLU A 192 14.30 -5.96 -19.93
C GLU A 192 15.00 -4.69 -20.44
N ASP A 193 16.05 -4.23 -19.76
CA ASP A 193 16.81 -3.01 -20.11
C ASP A 193 17.57 -3.14 -21.45
N LEU A 194 18.05 -4.35 -21.76
CA LEU A 194 18.69 -4.67 -23.05
C LEU A 194 17.68 -4.92 -24.19
N GLY A 195 16.36 -4.93 -23.92
CA GLY A 195 15.33 -5.10 -24.94
C GLY A 195 15.30 -6.47 -25.63
N ILE A 196 15.84 -7.52 -25.00
CA ILE A 196 15.97 -8.88 -25.58
C ILE A 196 14.68 -9.70 -25.38
N LEU A 197 13.67 -9.12 -24.74
CA LEU A 197 12.38 -9.77 -24.47
C LEU A 197 11.42 -9.65 -25.65
N GLN A 198 11.13 -10.78 -26.30
CA GLN A 198 10.17 -10.87 -27.38
C GLN A 198 8.80 -11.31 -26.87
N GLU A 199 7.75 -10.74 -27.47
CA GLU A 199 6.35 -10.99 -27.09
C GLU A 199 5.88 -12.36 -27.59
N GLY A 200 5.21 -13.11 -26.72
CA GLY A 200 4.51 -14.35 -27.05
C GLY A 200 4.98 -15.57 -26.26
N LEU A 201 4.37 -16.71 -26.56
CA LEU A 201 4.80 -18.02 -26.08
C LEU A 201 5.99 -18.49 -26.95
N SER A 202 7.01 -19.06 -26.32
CA SER A 202 8.13 -19.60 -27.08
C SER A 202 7.73 -20.90 -27.77
N ALA A 203 8.17 -21.09 -29.01
CA ALA A 203 7.98 -22.36 -29.72
C ALA A 203 8.80 -23.52 -29.10
N ASN A 204 9.80 -23.21 -28.26
CA ASN A 204 10.67 -24.20 -27.63
C ASN A 204 10.33 -24.34 -26.13
N PRO A 205 9.84 -25.50 -25.67
CA PRO A 205 9.49 -25.73 -24.26
C PRO A 205 10.64 -25.62 -23.25
N GLN A 206 11.89 -25.50 -23.73
CA GLN A 206 13.09 -25.39 -22.88
C GLN A 206 13.50 -23.95 -22.59
N THR A 207 12.92 -22.95 -23.26
CA THR A 207 13.21 -21.54 -22.95
C THR A 207 12.35 -21.07 -21.78
N PRO A 208 12.92 -20.37 -20.79
CA PRO A 208 12.15 -19.80 -19.71
C PRO A 208 11.17 -18.74 -20.24
N GLU A 209 9.89 -18.92 -19.93
CA GLU A 209 8.84 -17.94 -20.18
C GLU A 209 8.69 -17.07 -18.93
N LEU A 210 8.61 -15.76 -19.12
CA LEU A 210 8.36 -14.77 -18.07
C LEU A 210 7.01 -14.11 -18.33
N SER A 211 6.25 -13.88 -17.27
CA SER A 211 5.04 -13.04 -17.29
C SER A 211 5.34 -11.69 -16.61
N PRO A 212 5.68 -10.64 -17.39
CA PRO A 212 5.96 -9.31 -16.85
C PRO A 212 4.84 -8.78 -15.93
N ALA A 213 3.57 -9.01 -16.31
CA ALA A 213 2.41 -8.62 -15.49
C ALA A 213 2.40 -9.27 -14.09
N GLN A 214 2.84 -10.52 -13.97
CA GLN A 214 2.95 -11.20 -12.67
C GLN A 214 4.09 -10.60 -11.83
N LYS A 215 5.20 -10.23 -12.46
CA LYS A 215 6.33 -9.56 -11.81
C LYS A 215 5.92 -8.17 -11.29
N ALA A 216 5.20 -7.40 -12.10
CA ALA A 216 4.64 -6.11 -11.72
C ALA A 216 3.66 -6.23 -10.53
N ALA A 217 2.76 -7.22 -10.56
CA ALA A 217 1.84 -7.49 -9.45
C ALA A 217 2.59 -7.81 -8.13
N ARG A 218 3.67 -8.61 -8.19
CA ARG A 218 4.52 -8.91 -7.01
C ARG A 218 5.28 -7.68 -6.51
N LYS A 219 5.81 -6.84 -7.42
CA LYS A 219 6.46 -5.58 -7.06
C LYS A 219 5.46 -4.65 -6.35
N MET A 220 4.25 -4.54 -6.89
CA MET A 220 3.16 -3.76 -6.28
C MET A 220 2.77 -4.31 -4.90
N GLU A 221 2.66 -5.63 -4.76
CA GLU A 221 2.34 -6.26 -3.48
C GLU A 221 3.37 -5.90 -2.41
N LYS A 222 4.66 -6.00 -2.77
CA LYS A 222 5.75 -5.60 -1.87
C LYS A 222 5.65 -4.12 -1.48
N LEU A 223 5.45 -3.22 -2.45
CA LEU A 223 5.32 -1.78 -2.18
C LEU A 223 4.14 -1.48 -1.25
N ILE A 224 2.99 -2.14 -1.43
CA ILE A 224 1.83 -1.93 -0.56
C ILE A 224 2.11 -2.44 0.86
N HIS A 225 2.71 -3.62 1.02
CA HIS A 225 3.08 -4.12 2.35
C HIS A 225 4.10 -3.19 3.03
N ASP A 226 5.11 -2.73 2.31
CA ASP A 226 6.13 -1.81 2.85
C ASP A 226 5.46 -0.50 3.33
N GLN A 227 4.52 0.06 2.56
CA GLN A 227 3.78 1.26 2.95
C GLN A 227 2.87 1.04 4.17
N ILE A 228 2.20 -0.12 4.27
CA ILE A 228 1.35 -0.45 5.42
C ILE A 228 2.18 -0.65 6.70
N GLU A 229 3.36 -1.25 6.56
CA GLU A 229 4.29 -1.42 7.68
C GLU A 229 4.87 -0.07 8.14
N GLU A 230 5.27 0.79 7.21
CA GLU A 230 5.76 2.15 7.51
C GLU A 230 4.68 3.01 8.19
N SER A 231 3.44 2.91 7.73
CA SER A 231 2.32 3.67 8.28
C SER A 231 1.74 3.09 9.58
N ASN A 232 2.32 2.03 10.15
CA ASN A 232 1.79 1.29 11.31
C ASN A 232 0.34 0.79 11.13
N GLY A 233 -0.10 0.50 9.90
CA GLY A 233 -1.49 0.17 9.59
C GLY A 233 -2.01 -1.07 10.32
N SER A 234 -1.15 -2.05 10.64
CA SER A 234 -1.54 -3.22 11.44
C SER A 234 -1.93 -2.85 12.87
N SER A 235 -1.30 -1.83 13.46
CA SER A 235 -1.63 -1.38 14.82
C SER A 235 -2.99 -0.67 14.84
N GLU A 236 -3.20 0.27 13.90
CA GLU A 236 -4.46 1.01 13.78
C GLU A 236 -5.64 0.08 13.50
N MET A 237 -5.47 -0.92 12.63
CA MET A 237 -6.52 -1.92 12.41
C MET A 237 -6.81 -2.77 13.64
N ARG A 238 -5.81 -3.12 14.46
CA ARG A 238 -6.07 -3.81 15.74
C ARG A 238 -6.84 -2.89 16.70
N SER A 239 -6.55 -1.59 16.71
CA SER A 239 -7.32 -0.62 17.51
C SER A 239 -8.78 -0.54 17.01
N ALA A 240 -8.99 -0.39 15.71
CA ALA A 240 -10.32 -0.34 15.10
C ALA A 240 -11.12 -1.63 15.32
N LEU A 241 -10.47 -2.81 15.28
CA LEU A 241 -11.11 -4.09 15.59
C LEU A 241 -11.51 -4.20 17.06
N LEU A 242 -10.69 -3.68 17.99
CA LEU A 242 -11.04 -3.62 19.40
C LEU A 242 -12.24 -2.69 19.62
N GLU A 243 -12.25 -1.52 18.99
CA GLU A 243 -13.37 -0.57 19.03
C GLU A 243 -14.63 -1.20 18.44
N SER A 244 -14.52 -1.90 17.32
CA SER A 244 -15.63 -2.63 16.70
C SER A 244 -16.19 -3.71 17.63
N ALA A 245 -15.34 -4.49 18.30
CA ALA A 245 -15.77 -5.51 19.26
C ALA A 245 -16.40 -4.91 20.54
N LEU A 246 -16.00 -3.70 20.92
CA LEU A 246 -16.47 -3.01 22.13
C LEU A 246 -17.76 -2.21 21.90
N LEU A 247 -17.76 -1.39 20.85
CA LEU A 247 -18.77 -0.38 20.54
C LEU A 247 -19.73 -0.82 19.42
N GLY A 248 -19.37 -1.85 18.66
CA GLY A 248 -20.08 -2.31 17.46
C GLY A 248 -19.67 -1.56 16.19
N THR A 249 -18.81 -0.56 16.31
CA THR A 249 -18.29 0.28 15.21
C THR A 249 -16.83 0.58 15.47
N GLY A 250 -16.00 0.55 14.43
CA GLY A 250 -14.60 0.96 14.47
C GLY A 250 -14.30 1.92 13.32
N ILE A 251 -13.44 2.89 13.55
CA ILE A 251 -13.04 3.89 12.56
C ILE A 251 -11.53 3.67 12.28
N ILE A 252 -11.14 3.78 11.01
CA ILE A 252 -9.77 3.66 10.51
C ILE A 252 -9.39 4.98 9.85
#